data_AF-A0A1Y5SKE0-F1
#
_entry.id   AF-A0A1Y5SKE0-F1
#
_cell.length_a   1.000
_cell.length_b   1.000
_cell.length_c   1.000
_cell.angle_alpha   90.00
_cell.angle_beta   90.00
_cell.angle_gamma   90.00
#
_symmetry.space_group_name_H-M   'P 1'
#
loop_
_entity.id
_entity.type
_entity.pdbx_description
1 polymer ?
#
loop_
_entity_poly.entity_id
_entity_poly.type
_entity_poly.pdbx_seq_one_letter_code
_entity_poly.pdbx_strand_id
1 'polypeptide(L)'
;MIYLIPSIGFLIGVLPGFFLARQGKVWVVAIFALALAVAGVWAIIVGRSQTGFDGMGYVIIAVLMLAPTVVGMVAGGLAGLYRRAKEGQTAPHDKDA
;
A
#
# COMPACT_ATOMS: atom_id res chain seq x y z
N MET A 1 10.77 -18.22 -2.26
CA MET A 1 11.59 -16.98 -2.26
C MET A 1 10.94 -15.88 -3.10
N ILE A 2 10.63 -16.12 -4.37
CA ILE A 2 10.06 -15.09 -5.29
C ILE A 2 8.70 -14.51 -4.85
N TYR A 3 7.86 -15.29 -4.17
CA TYR A 3 6.57 -14.83 -3.64
C TYR A 3 6.68 -14.13 -2.28
N LEU A 4 7.77 -14.39 -1.53
CA LEU A 4 7.93 -13.91 -0.16
C LEU A 4 8.11 -12.38 -0.13
N ILE A 5 8.93 -11.84 -1.04
CA ILE A 5 9.22 -10.39 -1.10
C ILE A 5 7.96 -9.59 -1.44
N PRO A 6 7.20 -9.91 -2.51
CA PRO A 6 5.95 -9.22 -2.80
C PRO A 6 4.89 -9.38 -1.70
N SER A 7 4.77 -10.56 -1.09
CA SER A 7 3.83 -10.77 0.02
C SER A 7 4.18 -9.91 1.23
N ILE A 8 5.45 -9.82 1.61
CA ILE A 8 5.89 -8.95 2.71
C ILE A 8 5.63 -7.49 2.36
N GLY A 9 5.98 -7.04 1.16
CA GLY A 9 5.69 -5.67 0.70
C GLY A 9 4.20 -5.35 0.78
N PHE A 10 3.35 -6.27 0.30
CA PHE A 10 1.90 -6.14 0.40
C PHE A 10 1.42 -6.01 1.85
N LEU A 11 1.87 -6.87 2.76
CA LEU A 11 1.51 -6.81 4.18
C LEU A 11 1.96 -5.50 4.85
N ILE A 12 3.17 -5.05 4.53
CA ILE A 12 3.72 -3.76 4.99
C ILE A 12 2.86 -2.59 4.48
N GLY A 13 2.27 -2.71 3.29
CA GLY A 13 1.31 -1.72 2.79
C GLY A 13 -0.04 -1.79 3.50
N VAL A 14 -0.62 -3.00 3.61
CA VAL A 14 -1.98 -3.22 4.14
C VAL A 14 -2.14 -2.69 5.56
N LEU A 15 -1.20 -2.97 6.45
CA LEU A 15 -1.29 -2.58 7.86
C LEU A 15 -1.46 -1.06 8.05
N PRO A 16 -0.52 -0.20 7.62
CA PRO A 16 -0.65 1.24 7.75
C PRO A 16 -1.85 1.77 6.97
N GLY A 17 -2.13 1.24 5.76
CA GLY A 17 -3.31 1.61 4.98
C GLY A 17 -4.60 1.42 5.78
N PHE A 18 -4.78 0.25 6.38
CA PHE A 18 -5.94 -0.11 7.19
C PHE A 18 -6.09 0.77 8.44
N PHE A 19 -5.03 0.89 9.24
CA PHE A 19 -5.11 1.65 10.49
C PHE A 19 -5.31 3.14 10.26
N LEU A 20 -4.61 3.75 9.29
CA LEU A 20 -4.74 5.18 8.98
C LEU A 20 -6.13 5.51 8.41
N ALA A 21 -6.65 4.69 7.51
CA ALA A 21 -7.98 4.86 6.96
C ALA A 21 -9.07 4.70 8.02
N ARG A 22 -8.92 3.73 8.93
CA ARG A 22 -9.85 3.52 10.06
C ARG A 22 -9.88 4.72 11.01
N GLN A 23 -8.74 5.38 11.22
CA GLN A 23 -8.65 6.63 11.99
C GLN A 23 -9.18 7.86 11.23
N GLY A 24 -9.65 7.69 9.99
CA GLY A 24 -10.13 8.77 9.15
C GLY A 24 -9.06 9.63 8.48
N LYS A 25 -7.78 9.23 8.57
CA LYS A 25 -6.64 9.90 7.94
C LYS A 25 -6.40 9.38 6.52
N VAL A 26 -7.47 9.26 5.73
CA VAL A 26 -7.43 8.68 4.37
C VAL A 26 -6.48 9.47 3.44
N TRP A 27 -6.42 10.80 3.62
CA TRP A 27 -5.48 11.66 2.90
C TRP A 27 -4.02 11.23 3.09
N VAL A 28 -3.65 10.77 4.29
CA VAL A 28 -2.30 10.28 4.58
C VAL A 28 -2.02 9.00 3.79
N VAL A 29 -2.98 8.08 3.71
CA VAL A 29 -2.88 6.86 2.89
C VAL A 29 -2.66 7.23 1.41
N ALA A 30 -3.43 8.18 0.89
CA ALA A 30 -3.29 8.64 -0.49
C ALA A 30 -1.91 9.27 -0.77
N ILE A 31 -1.42 10.13 0.13
CA ILE A 31 -0.10 10.77 0.01
C ILE A 31 1.01 9.72 -0.02
N PHE A 32 1.01 8.76 0.91
CA PHE A 32 2.04 7.72 0.94
C PHE A 32 1.95 6.78 -0.26
N ALA A 33 0.75 6.36 -0.66
CA ALA A 33 0.57 5.52 -1.85
C ALA A 33 1.08 6.23 -3.12
N LEU A 34 0.78 7.52 -3.27
CA LEU A 34 1.27 8.33 -4.39
C LEU A 34 2.79 8.50 -4.33
N ALA A 35 3.35 8.80 -3.16
CA ALA A 35 4.80 8.95 -2.99
C ALA A 35 5.55 7.64 -3.36
N LEU A 36 5.05 6.49 -2.92
CA LEU A 36 5.61 5.18 -3.27
C LEU A 36 5.46 4.87 -4.77
N ALA A 37 4.33 5.22 -5.38
CA ALA A 37 4.13 5.07 -6.83
C ALA A 37 5.11 5.95 -7.63
N VAL A 38 5.27 7.21 -7.23
CA VAL A 38 6.24 8.15 -7.84
C VAL A 38 7.66 7.63 -7.68
N ALA A 39 8.04 7.15 -6.48
CA ALA A 39 9.34 6.53 -6.25
C ALA A 39 9.57 5.30 -7.14
N GLY A 40 8.54 4.48 -7.36
CA GLY A 40 8.60 3.33 -8.27
C GLY A 40 8.79 3.73 -9.73
N VAL A 41 8.03 4.72 -10.21
CA VAL A 41 8.19 5.26 -11.58
C VAL A 41 9.57 5.87 -11.76
N TRP A 42 10.05 6.64 -10.78
CA TRP A 42 11.38 7.22 -10.79
C TRP A 42 12.48 6.15 -10.83
N ALA A 43 12.36 5.09 -10.01
CA ALA A 43 13.28 3.96 -10.03
C ALA A 43 13.32 3.27 -11.40
N ILE A 44 12.17 3.10 -12.07
CA ILE A 44 12.13 2.55 -13.43
C ILE A 44 12.83 3.46 -14.43
N ILE A 45 12.61 4.78 -14.36
CA ILE A 45 13.27 5.76 -15.26
C ILE A 45 14.78 5.71 -15.08
N VAL A 46 15.27 5.76 -13.84
CA VAL A 46 16.72 5.69 -13.54
C VAL A 46 17.28 4.34 -13.94
N GLY A 47 16.58 3.24 -13.63
CA GLY A 47 16.98 1.89 -14.01
C GLY A 47 17.16 1.72 -15.51
N ARG A 48 16.35 2.42 -16.33
CA ARG A 48 16.49 2.42 -17.80
C ARG A 48 17.73 3.15 -18.31
N SER A 49 18.24 4.13 -17.57
CA SER A 49 19.48 4.83 -17.91
C SER A 49 20.75 4.12 -17.47
N GLN A 50 20.63 3.13 -16.58
CA GLN A 50 21.75 2.33 -16.11
C GLN A 50 21.93 1.08 -16.99
N THR A 51 23.19 0.69 -17.21
CA THR A 51 23.53 -0.55 -17.92
C THR A 51 24.12 -1.56 -16.94
N GLY A 52 23.87 -2.86 -17.18
CA GLY A 52 24.35 -3.92 -16.29
C GLY A 52 23.43 -4.21 -15.10
N PHE A 53 24.02 -4.75 -14.03
CA PHE A 53 23.26 -5.28 -12.88
C PHE A 53 22.50 -4.21 -12.08
N ASP A 54 22.96 -2.96 -12.09
CA ASP A 54 22.32 -1.87 -11.36
C ASP A 54 20.93 -1.55 -11.89
N GLY A 55 20.75 -1.54 -13.22
CA GLY A 55 19.45 -1.31 -13.85
C GLY A 55 18.42 -2.38 -13.46
N MET A 56 18.85 -3.65 -13.36
CA MET A 56 17.99 -4.74 -12.88
C MET A 56 17.59 -4.55 -11.42
N GLY A 57 18.51 -4.06 -10.56
CA GLY A 57 18.22 -3.78 -9.16
C GLY A 57 17.09 -2.78 -8.97
N TYR A 58 17.10 -1.67 -9.73
CA TYR A 58 16.03 -0.66 -9.68
C TYR A 58 14.67 -1.23 -10.10
N VAL A 59 14.62 -2.04 -11.16
CA VAL A 59 13.38 -2.67 -11.64
C VAL A 59 12.86 -3.68 -10.62
N ILE A 60 13.74 -4.48 -10.02
CA ILE A 60 13.37 -5.44 -8.97
C ILE A 60 12.74 -4.72 -7.77
N ILE A 61 13.33 -3.63 -7.30
CA ILE A 61 12.78 -2.85 -6.18
C ILE A 61 11.41 -2.26 -6.56
N ALA A 62 11.30 -1.66 -7.75
CA ALA A 62 10.06 -1.05 -8.20
C ALA A 62 8.91 -2.07 -8.29
N VAL A 63 9.16 -3.23 -8.88
CA VAL A 63 8.12 -4.22 -9.19
C VAL A 63 7.85 -5.18 -8.03
N LEU A 64 8.89 -5.66 -7.33
CA LEU A 64 8.72 -6.67 -6.28
C LEU A 64 8.52 -6.09 -4.88
N MET A 65 8.85 -4.82 -4.66
CA MET A 65 8.67 -4.18 -3.34
C MET A 65 7.66 -3.04 -3.42
N LEU A 66 7.90 -2.03 -4.24
CA LEU A 66 7.08 -0.81 -4.24
C LEU A 66 5.66 -1.07 -4.77
N ALA A 67 5.53 -1.72 -5.93
CA ALA A 67 4.21 -2.02 -6.51
C ALA A 67 3.29 -2.81 -5.56
N PRO A 68 3.69 -3.98 -4.99
CA PRO A 68 2.84 -4.70 -4.06
C PRO A 68 2.57 -3.93 -2.76
N THR A 69 3.51 -3.10 -2.30
CA THR A 69 3.28 -2.23 -1.13
C THR A 69 2.20 -1.19 -1.40
N VAL A 70 2.22 -0.55 -2.58
CA VAL A 70 1.17 0.40 -2.99
C VAL A 70 -0.19 -0.31 -3.07
N VAL A 71 -0.25 -1.47 -3.71
CA VAL A 71 -1.48 -2.26 -3.82
C VAL A 71 -1.99 -2.65 -2.42
N GLY A 72 -1.09 -3.10 -1.53
CA GLY A 72 -1.42 -3.40 -0.15
C GLY A 72 -1.96 -2.21 0.60
N MET A 73 -1.31 -1.04 0.48
CA MET A 73 -1.74 0.19 1.15
C MET A 73 -3.11 0.66 0.69
N VAL A 74 -3.41 0.58 -0.61
CA VAL A 74 -4.74 0.90 -1.13
C VAL A 74 -5.78 -0.12 -0.65
N ALA A 75 -5.50 -1.42 -0.73
CA ALA A 75 -6.41 -2.46 -0.27
C ALA A 75 -6.71 -2.35 1.23
N GLY A 76 -5.68 -2.15 2.05
CA GLY A 76 -5.80 -1.89 3.48
C GLY A 76 -6.60 -0.62 3.75
N GLY A 77 -6.32 0.47 3.03
CA GLY A 77 -7.06 1.72 3.13
C GLY A 77 -8.55 1.57 2.86
N LEU A 78 -8.92 0.88 1.78
CA LEU A 78 -10.32 0.59 1.45
C LEU A 78 -10.98 -0.27 2.52
N ALA A 79 -10.31 -1.31 3.02
CA ALA A 79 -10.82 -2.16 4.10
C ALA A 79 -11.02 -1.37 5.41
N GLY A 80 -10.09 -0.47 5.75
CA GLY A 80 -10.18 0.40 6.93
C GLY A 80 -11.33 1.39 6.84
N LEU A 81 -11.54 1.97 5.65
CA LEU A 81 -12.67 2.84 5.34
C LEU A 81 -14.01 2.10 5.45
N TYR A 82 -14.11 0.92 4.82
CA TYR A 82 -15.31 0.09 4.88
C TYR A 82 -15.68 -0.26 6.33
N ARG A 83 -14.68 -0.65 7.13
CA ARG A 83 -14.90 -0.98 8.54
C ARG A 83 -15.32 0.24 9.36
N ARG A 84 -14.71 1.40 9.14
CA ARG A 84 -15.11 2.66 9.79
C ARG A 84 -16.54 3.04 9.43
N ALA A 85 -16.94 2.90 8.16
CA ALA A 85 -18.29 3.17 7.70
C ALA A 85 -19.30 2.24 8.39
N LYS A 86 -18.98 0.94 8.52
CA LYS A 86 -19.82 -0.03 9.22
C LYS A 86 -19.94 0.25 10.73
N GLU A 87 -18.83 0.60 11.39
CA GLU A 87 -18.81 0.98 12.82
C GLU A 87 -19.59 2.28 13.08
N GLY A 88 -19.64 3.21 12.11
CA GLY A 88 -20.49 4.40 12.18
C GLY A 88 -21.98 4.14 11.90
N GLN A 89 -22.34 2.97 11.37
CA GLN A 89 -23.72 2.57 11.05
C GLN A 89 -24.37 1.69 12.14
N THR A 90 -23.59 1.10 13.05
CA THR A 90 -24.15 0.36 14.20
C THR A 90 -24.66 1.34 15.24
N ALA A 91 -25.97 1.53 15.29
CA ALA A 91 -26.60 2.27 16.36
C ALA A 91 -26.51 1.47 17.68
N PRO A 92 -26.54 2.11 18.86
CA PRO A 92 -26.38 1.42 20.15
C PRO A 92 -27.38 0.28 20.39
N HIS A 93 -28.54 0.30 19.72
CA HIS A 93 -29.60 -0.70 19.84
C HIS A 93 -29.38 -1.99 19.03
N ASP A 94 -28.40 -2.04 18.11
CA ASP A 94 -28.09 -3.26 17.34
C ASP A 94 -27.16 -4.24 18.11
N LYS A 95 -26.69 -3.87 19.30
CA LYS A 95 -25.75 -4.69 20.08
C LYS A 95 -26.44 -5.74 20.96
N ASP A 96 -27.76 -5.65 21.11
CA ASP A 96 -28.55 -6.44 22.04
C ASP A 96 -29.56 -7.39 21.35
N ALA A 97 -29.46 -7.58 20.03
CA ALA A 97 -30.31 -8.48 19.25
C ALA A 97 -29.64 -9.83 18.94
#